data_AF-A0A9E1V1E6-F1
#
_entry.id   AF-A0A9E1V1E6-F1
#
_cell.length_a   1.000
_cell.length_b   1.000
_cell.length_c   1.000
_cell.angle_alpha   90.00
_cell.angle_beta   90.00
_cell.angle_gamma   90.00
#
_symmetry.space_group_name_H-M   'P 1'
#
loop_
_entity.id
_entity.type
_entity.pdbx_description
1 polymer ?
#
loop_
_entity_poly.entity_id
_entity_poly.type
_entity_poly.pdbx_seq_one_letter_code
_entity_poly.pdbx_strand_id
1 'polypeptide(L)'
;MKPVSDKNYKVAMILISRLERLSADSLWAKRASGLRGSLMKGIDSYSNNPTIENDGNLGFLVTEGFAMLEKAAREIPDIESILNELNSADKKL
;
A
#
# COMPACT_ATOMS: atom_id res chain seq x y z
N MET A 1 28.88 14.07 -1.36
CA MET A 1 27.82 13.13 -0.90
C MET A 1 26.56 13.48 -1.70
N LYS A 2 26.00 12.55 -2.50
CA LYS A 2 24.71 12.83 -3.19
C LYS A 2 23.63 13.01 -2.11
N PRO A 3 22.73 14.00 -2.22
CA PRO A 3 21.63 14.10 -1.28
C PRO A 3 20.78 12.84 -1.42
N VAL A 4 20.58 12.14 -0.31
CA VAL A 4 19.59 11.07 -0.22
C VAL A 4 18.25 11.72 -0.55
N SER A 5 17.58 11.23 -1.59
CA SER A 5 16.35 11.84 -2.08
C SER A 5 15.23 11.53 -1.10
N ASP A 6 14.58 12.55 -0.54
CA ASP A 6 13.43 12.41 0.38
C ASP A 6 12.17 11.77 -0.27
N LYS A 7 12.29 11.21 -1.48
CA LYS A 7 11.21 10.56 -2.19
C LYS A 7 10.62 9.42 -1.36
N ASN A 8 11.44 8.50 -0.85
CA ASN A 8 10.94 7.35 -0.08
C ASN A 8 10.23 7.81 1.20
N TYR A 9 10.78 8.82 1.87
CA TYR A 9 10.15 9.46 3.03
C TYR A 9 8.75 10.00 2.72
N LYS A 10 8.63 10.83 1.68
CA LYS A 10 7.33 11.42 1.27
C LYS A 10 6.32 10.36 0.85
N VAL A 11 6.76 9.34 0.11
CA VAL A 11 5.90 8.24 -0.33
C VAL A 11 5.44 7.39 0.86
N ALA A 12 6.33 7.10 1.81
CA ALA A 12 5.99 6.35 3.02
C ALA A 12 4.90 7.05 3.85
N MET A 13 4.97 8.38 4.00
CA MET A 13 3.92 9.16 4.66
C MET A 13 2.55 9.02 3.98
N ILE A 14 2.52 9.04 2.64
CA ILE A 14 1.28 8.83 1.87
C ILE A 14 0.77 7.40 2.07
N LEU A 15 1.66 6.40 2.00
CA LEU A 15 1.30 4.99 2.16
C LEU A 15 0.70 4.70 3.54
N ILE A 16 1.23 5.29 4.61
CA ILE A 16 0.66 5.16 5.97
C ILE A 16 -0.82 5.57 5.99
N SER A 17 -1.14 6.74 5.41
CA SER A 17 -2.52 7.23 5.34
C SER A 17 -3.41 6.35 4.46
N ARG A 18 -2.88 5.76 3.39
CA ARG A 18 -3.65 4.85 2.52
C ARG A 18 -3.90 3.50 3.16
N LEU A 19 -2.90 2.92 3.82
CA LEU A 19 -3.02 1.64 4.53
C LEU A 19 -3.96 1.74 5.73
N GLU A 20 -4.00 2.90 6.40
CA GLU A 20 -4.98 3.18 7.48
C GLU A 20 -6.43 3.16 7.00
N ARG A 21 -6.68 3.48 5.72
CA ARG A 21 -8.02 3.52 5.13
C ARG A 21 -8.50 2.17 4.61
N LEU A 22 -7.70 1.11 4.73
CA LEU A 22 -8.17 -0.24 4.39
C LEU A 22 -9.28 -0.64 5.37
N SER A 23 -10.37 -1.17 4.82
CA SER A 23 -11.51 -1.62 5.63
C SER A 23 -11.07 -2.68 6.64
N ALA A 24 -11.67 -2.66 7.83
CA ALA A 24 -11.47 -3.71 8.83
C ALA A 24 -11.89 -5.10 8.31
N ASP A 25 -12.80 -5.14 7.33
CA ASP A 25 -13.28 -6.37 6.69
C ASP A 25 -12.34 -6.90 5.58
N SER A 26 -11.29 -6.15 5.22
CA SER A 26 -10.31 -6.62 4.25
C SER A 26 -9.47 -7.76 4.84
N LEU A 27 -9.21 -8.81 4.04
CA LEU A 27 -8.32 -9.90 4.47
C LEU A 27 -6.88 -9.42 4.70
N TRP A 28 -6.55 -8.22 4.18
CA TRP A 28 -5.25 -7.58 4.31
C TRP A 28 -5.13 -6.62 5.50
N ALA A 29 -6.23 -6.29 6.19
CA ALA A 29 -6.26 -5.26 7.24
C ALA A 29 -5.20 -5.48 8.34
N LYS A 30 -5.10 -6.72 8.85
CA LYS A 30 -4.11 -7.07 9.89
C LYS A 30 -2.67 -6.91 9.39
N ARG A 31 -2.38 -7.33 8.15
CA ARG A 31 -1.04 -7.22 7.57
C ARG A 31 -0.68 -5.77 7.27
N ALA A 32 -1.65 -4.98 6.78
CA ALA A 32 -1.50 -3.56 6.55
C ALA A 32 -1.19 -2.79 7.83
N SER A 33 -1.84 -3.11 8.95
CA SER A 33 -1.54 -2.50 10.25
C SER A 33 -0.09 -2.75 10.68
N GLY A 34 0.42 -3.97 10.48
CA GLY A 34 1.82 -4.29 10.78
C GLY A 34 2.79 -3.51 9.91
N LEU A 35 2.53 -3.49 8.59
CA LEU A 35 3.35 -2.76 7.63
C LEU A 35 3.35 -1.24 7.87
N ARG A 36 2.20 -0.67 8.27
CA ARG A 36 2.09 0.74 8.69
C ARG A 36 3.02 1.04 9.86
N GLY A 37 3.04 0.18 10.88
CA GLY A 37 3.96 0.33 12.01
C GLY A 37 5.42 0.25 11.59
N SER A 38 5.77 -0.65 10.66
CA SER A 38 7.12 -0.72 10.10
C SER A 38 7.50 0.54 9.31
N LEU A 39 6.58 1.09 8.51
CA LEU A 39 6.79 2.35 7.78
C LEU A 39 7.04 3.52 8.74
N MET A 40 6.27 3.64 9.82
CA MET A 40 6.49 4.67 10.85
C MET A 40 7.88 4.58 11.46
N LYS A 41 8.30 3.37 11.86
CA LYS A 41 9.66 3.16 12.38
C LYS A 41 10.75 3.45 11.34
N GLY A 42 10.51 3.11 10.08
CA GLY A 42 11.44 3.41 8.98
C GLY A 42 11.60 4.91 8.74
N ILE A 43 10.50 5.66 8.80
CA ILE A 43 10.48 7.13 8.74
C ILE A 43 11.28 7.73 9.90
N ASP A 44 11.07 7.24 11.13
CA ASP A 44 11.81 7.72 12.31
C ASP A 44 13.32 7.46 12.16
N SER A 45 13.71 6.26 11.74
CA SER A 45 15.12 5.90 11.50
C SER A 45 15.77 6.75 10.41
N TYR A 46 15.07 6.98 9.29
CA TYR A 46 15.54 7.85 8.21
C TYR A 46 15.66 9.31 8.67
N SER A 47 14.66 9.83 9.37
CA SER A 47 14.64 11.23 9.83
C SER A 47 15.74 11.52 10.84
N ASN A 48 16.07 10.55 11.70
CA ASN A 48 17.13 10.68 12.70
C ASN A 48 18.53 10.51 12.07
N ASN A 49 18.66 9.68 11.04
CA ASN A 49 19.94 9.40 10.40
C ASN A 49 19.74 9.04 8.90
N PRO A 50 19.76 10.02 7.98
CA PRO A 50 19.46 9.81 6.57
C PRO A 50 20.65 9.19 5.82
N THR A 51 20.95 7.93 6.13
CA THR A 51 21.96 7.12 5.44
C THR A 51 21.38 6.42 4.21
N ILE A 52 22.25 5.99 3.30
CA ILE A 52 21.85 5.16 2.14
C ILE A 52 21.15 3.87 2.60
N GLU A 53 21.61 3.28 3.70
CA GLU A 53 21.01 2.08 4.28
C GLU A 53 19.59 2.35 4.79
N ASN A 54 19.39 3.43 5.55
CA ASN A 54 18.07 3.79 6.07
C ASN A 54 17.10 4.17 4.94
N ASP A 55 17.58 4.85 3.90
CA ASP A 55 16.79 5.09 2.68
C ASP A 55 16.43 3.81 1.95
N GLY A 56 17.38 2.87 1.80
CA GLY A 56 17.14 1.58 1.18
C GLY A 56 16.12 0.73 1.94
N ASN A 57 16.23 0.68 3.27
CA ASN A 57 15.27 0.02 4.15
C ASN A 57 13.87 0.64 4.01
N LEU A 58 13.78 1.97 3.98
CA LEU A 58 12.52 2.67 3.79
C LEU A 58 11.94 2.42 2.38
N GLY A 59 12.78 2.38 1.35
CA GLY A 59 12.40 2.05 -0.02
C GLY A 59 11.85 0.63 -0.17
N PHE A 60 12.41 -0.34 0.55
CA PHE A 60 11.86 -1.70 0.63
C PHE A 60 10.45 -1.68 1.23
N LEU A 61 10.25 -0.99 2.36
CA LEU A 61 8.93 -0.87 3.00
C LEU A 61 7.91 -0.15 2.11
N VAL A 62 8.34 0.87 1.35
CA VAL A 62 7.51 1.55 0.35
C VAL A 62 7.03 0.57 -0.72
N THR A 63 7.93 -0.30 -1.21
CA THR A 63 7.61 -1.33 -2.21
C THR A 63 6.57 -2.32 -1.68
N GLU A 64 6.76 -2.82 -0.46
CA GLU A 64 5.79 -3.67 0.23
C GLU A 64 4.44 -2.97 0.43
N GLY A 65 4.46 -1.66 0.73
CA GLY A 65 3.26 -0.85 0.89
C GLY A 65 2.39 -0.79 -0.36
N PHE A 66 3.02 -0.58 -1.53
CA PHE A 66 2.31 -0.64 -2.81
C PHE A 66 1.77 -2.04 -3.10
N ALA A 67 2.57 -3.09 -2.89
CA ALA A 67 2.13 -4.47 -3.10
C ALA A 67 0.93 -4.83 -2.21
N MET A 68 0.88 -4.32 -0.98
CA MET A 68 -0.26 -4.51 -0.07
C MET A 68 -1.51 -3.80 -0.60
N LEU A 69 -1.40 -2.54 -1.02
CA LEU A 69 -2.53 -1.80 -1.58
C LEU A 69 -3.07 -2.45 -2.86
N GLU A 70 -2.19 -2.96 -3.71
CA GLU A 70 -2.60 -3.68 -4.92
C GLU A 70 -3.37 -4.96 -4.59
N LYS A 71 -2.90 -5.75 -3.62
CA LYS A 71 -3.60 -6.95 -3.16
C LYS A 71 -4.97 -6.63 -2.55
N ALA A 72 -5.05 -5.57 -1.76
CA ALA A 72 -6.31 -5.11 -1.18
C ALA A 72 -7.28 -4.59 -2.25
N ALA A 73 -6.79 -3.86 -3.26
CA ALA A 73 -7.62 -3.36 -4.35
C ALA A 73 -8.27 -4.49 -5.17
N ARG A 74 -7.60 -5.64 -5.32
CA ARG A 74 -8.17 -6.83 -6.00
C ARG A 74 -9.34 -7.49 -5.26
N GLU A 75 -9.60 -7.14 -4.00
CA GLU A 75 -10.79 -7.61 -3.28
C GLU A 75 -12.07 -6.88 -3.75
N ILE A 76 -11.92 -5.72 -4.39
CA ILE A 76 -13.03 -4.92 -4.89
C ILE A 76 -13.52 -5.58 -6.19
N PRO A 77 -14.75 -6.12 -6.24
CA PRO A 77 -15.26 -6.76 -7.44
C PRO A 77 -15.39 -5.74 -8.58
N ASP A 78 -15.10 -6.18 -9.81
CA ASP A 78 -15.38 -5.38 -11.00
C ASP A 78 -16.89 -5.40 -11.28
N ILE A 79 -17.57 -4.35 -10.80
CA ILE A 79 -19.02 -4.21 -10.93
C ILE A 79 -19.44 -4.13 -12.41
N GLU A 80 -18.64 -3.53 -13.29
CA GLU A 80 -18.97 -3.49 -14.72
C GLU A 80 -18.88 -4.88 -15.35
N SER A 81 -17.85 -5.66 -15.01
CA SER A 81 -17.74 -7.07 -15.42
C SER A 81 -18.95 -7.88 -14.93
N ILE A 82 -19.30 -7.74 -13.65
CA ILE A 82 -20.42 -8.48 -13.04
C ILE A 82 -21.75 -8.11 -13.70
N LEU A 83 -22.01 -6.82 -13.93
CA LEU A 83 -23.24 -6.36 -14.58
C LEU A 83 -23.32 -6.83 -16.03
N ASN A 84 -22.20 -6.87 -16.75
CA ASN A 84 -22.16 -7.40 -18.12
C ASN A 84 -22.45 -8.90 -18.17
N GLU A 85 -21.92 -9.69 -17.22
CA GLU A 85 -22.21 -11.13 -17.10
C GLU A 85 -23.69 -11.39 -16.80
N LEU A 86 -24.29 -10.65 -15.87
CA LEU A 86 -25.71 -10.78 -15.52
C LEU A 86 -26.63 -10.43 -16.72
N ASN A 87 -26.37 -9.29 -17.39
CA ASN A 87 -27.17 -8.85 -18.54
C ASN A 87 -27.05 -9.78 -19.76
N SER A 88 -25.95 -10.53 -19.88
CA SER A 88 -25.75 -11.49 -20.97
C SER A 88 -26.29 -12.89 -20.64
N ALA A 89 -26.50 -13.21 -19.36
CA ALA A 89 -27.22 -14.40 -18.92
C ALA A 89 -28.74 -14.29 -19.16
N ASP A 90 -29.34 -13.11 -18.91
CA ASP A 90 -30.78 -12.88 -19.10
C ASP A 90 -31.23 -12.87 -20.57
N LYS A 91 -30.31 -12.61 -21.52
CA LYS A 91 -30.59 -12.62 -22.97
C LYS A 91 -30.58 -14.02 -23.61
N LYS A 92 -30.26 -15.07 -22.85
CA LYS A 92 -30.19 -16.46 -23.34
C LYS A 92 -31.42 -17.32 -23.01
N LEU A 93 -32.44 -16.73 -22.38
CA LEU A 93 -33.77 -17.32 -22.13
C LEU A 93 -34.79 -16.74 -23.11
#